data_AF-A0A7Z9L9B8-F1
#
_entry.id   AF-A0A7Z9L9B8-F1
#
_cell.length_a   1.000
_cell.length_b   1.000
_cell.length_c   1.000
_cell.angle_alpha   90.00
_cell.angle_beta   90.00
_cell.angle_gamma   90.00
#
_symmetry.space_group_name_H-M   'P 1'
#
loop_
_entity.id
_entity.type
_entity.pdbx_description
1 polymer ?
#
loop_
_entity_poly.entity_id
_entity_poly.type
_entity_poly.pdbx_seq_one_letter_code
_entity_poly.pdbx_strand_id
1 'polypeptide(L)' 'DLLLPVADESSLGQFFQMMMLATVVEGKLLGINPYGQPGVEMYKANIKEILGL' A
#
# COMPACT_ATOMS: atom_id res chain seq x y z
N ASP A 1 -12.80 5.67 18.12
CA ASP A 1 -11.95 6.73 17.55
C ASP A 1 -10.49 6.51 17.82
N LEU A 2 -9.64 6.99 16.91
CA LEU A 2 -8.21 7.13 17.12
C LEU A 2 -7.93 8.55 17.61
N LEU A 3 -7.32 8.68 18.78
CA LEU A 3 -6.99 9.97 19.37
C LEU A 3 -5.53 10.28 19.11
N LEU A 4 -5.27 11.35 18.35
CA LEU A 4 -3.94 11.92 18.20
C LEU A 4 -3.75 13.03 19.23
N PRO A 5 -2.56 13.15 19.85
CA PRO A 5 -2.28 14.21 20.81
C PRO A 5 -2.34 15.61 20.17
N VAL A 6 -1.92 15.71 18.90
CA VAL A 6 -2.03 16.89 18.04
C VAL A 6 -2.02 16.43 16.57
N ALA A 7 -2.61 17.19 15.65
CA ALA A 7 -2.63 16.88 14.22
C ALA A 7 -1.54 17.66 13.46
N ASP A 8 -0.31 17.61 13.96
CA ASP A 8 0.87 18.21 13.32
C ASP A 8 1.61 17.20 12.41
N GLU A 9 2.63 17.68 11.70
CA GLU A 9 3.40 16.87 10.75
C GLU A 9 4.07 15.66 11.41
N SER A 10 4.54 15.83 12.66
CA SER A 10 5.19 14.75 13.42
C SER A 10 4.20 13.66 13.82
N SER A 11 3.05 14.04 14.35
CA SER A 11 2.02 13.11 14.83
C SER A 11 1.36 12.38 13.66
N LEU A 12 1.11 13.07 12.55
CA LEU A 12 0.63 12.46 11.31
C LEU A 12 1.67 11.51 10.72
N GLY A 13 2.95 11.89 10.69
CA GLY A 13 4.03 11.03 10.22
C GLY A 13 4.12 9.72 11.00
N GLN A 14 4.06 9.79 12.34
CA GLN A 14 4.04 8.60 13.20
C GLN A 14 2.81 7.73 12.95
N PHE A 15 1.64 8.34 12.81
CA PHE A 15 0.41 7.62 12.50
C PHE A 15 0.50 6.89 11.16
N PHE A 16 0.93 7.57 10.08
CA PHE A 16 1.09 6.94 8.78
C PHE A 16 2.14 5.83 8.80
N GLN A 17 3.26 6.02 9.50
CA GLN A 17 4.27 4.98 9.66
C GLN A 17 3.71 3.74 10.35
N MET A 18 2.92 3.91 11.41
CA MET A 18 2.25 2.80 12.09
C MET A 18 1.30 2.07 11.13
N MET A 19 0.48 2.79 10.37
CA MET A 19 -0.44 2.18 9.41
C MET A 19 0.28 1.44 8.28
N MET A 20 1.37 1.99 7.74
CA MET A 20 2.19 1.30 6.73
C MET A 20 2.80 0.00 7.26
N LEU A 21 3.31 0.01 8.50
CA LEU A 21 3.83 -1.18 9.15
C LEU A 21 2.73 -2.22 9.39
N ALA A 22 1.55 -1.79 9.85
CA ALA A 22 0.40 -2.67 10.07
C ALA A 22 0.00 -3.40 8.77
N THR A 23 -0.13 -2.68 7.65
CA THR A 23 -0.44 -3.25 6.34
C THR A 23 0.61 -4.27 5.88
N VAL A 24 1.90 -3.97 6.07
CA VAL A 24 2.99 -4.90 5.71
C VAL A 24 2.94 -6.17 6.56
N VAL A 25 2.73 -6.03 7.88
CA VAL A 25 2.63 -7.17 8.80
C VAL A 25 1.43 -8.03 8.45
N GLU A 26 0.27 -7.43 8.20
CA GLU A 26 -0.93 -8.13 7.75
C GLU A 26 -0.69 -8.91 6.45
N GLY A 27 -0.10 -8.27 5.43
CA GLY A 27 0.23 -8.94 4.17
C GLY A 27 1.13 -10.17 4.37
N LYS A 28 2.16 -10.04 5.23
CA LYS A 28 3.03 -11.17 5.59
C LYS A 28 2.27 -12.28 6.31
N LEU A 29 1.37 -11.95 7.23
CA LEU A 29 0.55 -12.94 7.96
C LEU A 29 -0.38 -13.71 7.02
N LEU A 30 -0.87 -13.05 5.96
CA LEU A 30 -1.70 -13.66 4.92
C LEU A 30 -0.88 -14.44 3.87
N GLY A 31 0.45 -14.51 4.01
CA GLY A 31 1.32 -15.16 3.03
C GLY A 31 1.43 -14.41 1.69
N ILE A 32 1.07 -13.13 1.67
CA ILE A 32 1.12 -12.25 0.50
C ILE A 32 2.44 -11.47 0.56
N ASN A 33 3.04 -11.17 -0.60
CA ASN A 33 4.14 -10.21 -0.67
C ASN A 33 3.58 -8.77 -0.71
N PRO A 34 3.67 -7.97 0.37
CA PRO A 34 3.09 -6.63 0.42
C PRO A 34 3.85 -5.61 -0.42
N TYR A 35 5.04 -5.95 -0.93
CA TYR A 35 5.88 -5.07 -1.75
C TYR A 35 5.79 -5.38 -3.24
N GLY A 36 5.04 -6.41 -3.63
CA GLY A 36 4.81 -6.77 -5.02
C GLY A 36 3.64 -6.02 -5.64
N GLN A 37 3.71 -5.75 -6.94
CA GLN A 37 2.62 -5.14 -7.72
C GLN A 37 2.32 -5.88 -9.05
N PRO A 38 2.12 -7.21 -9.02
CA PRO A 38 1.97 -8.00 -10.26
C PRO A 38 0.75 -7.59 -11.10
N GLY A 39 -0.33 -7.16 -10.46
CA GLY A 39 -1.55 -6.70 -11.15
C GLY A 39 -1.32 -5.51 -12.07
N VAL A 40 -0.34 -4.64 -11.75
CA VAL A 40 -0.02 -3.46 -12.58
C VAL A 40 0.60 -3.87 -13.90
N GLU A 41 1.53 -4.84 -13.88
CA GLU A 41 2.19 -5.29 -15.09
C GLU A 41 1.24 -6.11 -15.97
N MET A 42 0.38 -6.94 -15.36
CA MET A 42 -0.71 -7.62 -16.10
C MET A 42 -1.66 -6.61 -16.75
N TYR A 43 -2.06 -5.57 -16.00
CA TYR A 43 -2.92 -4.51 -16.52
C TYR A 43 -2.28 -3.78 -17.71
N LYS A 44 -1.00 -3.40 -17.58
CA LYS A 44 -0.25 -2.75 -18.67
C LYS A 44 -0.15 -3.62 -19.92
N ALA A 45 0.09 -4.93 -19.76
CA ALA A 45 0.15 -5.87 -20.87
C ALA A 45 -1.21 -5.95 -21.61
N ASN A 46 -2.31 -6.09 -20.86
CA ASN A 46 -3.66 -6.12 -21.43
C ASN A 46 -3.99 -4.82 -22.18
N ILE A 47 -3.62 -3.66 -21.64
CA ILE A 47 -3.87 -2.37 -22.31
C ILE A 47 -3.07 -2.24 -23.61
N LYS A 48 -1.81 -2.71 -23.65
CA LYS A 48 -1.05 -2.72 -24.90
C LYS A 48 -1.73 -3.55 -25.98
N GLU A 49 -2.19 -4.75 -25.64
CA GLU A 49 -2.92 -5.61 -26.56
C GLU A 49 -4.22 -4.96 -27.06
N ILE A 50 -5.03 -4.40 -26.16
CA ILE A 50 -6.30 -3.73 -26.51
C ILE A 50 -6.07 -2.52 -27.42
N LEU A 51 -4.99 -1.78 -27.22
CA LEU A 51 -4.66 -0.59 -28.02
C LEU A 51 -3.85 -0.91 -29.28
N GLY A 52 -3.48 -2.18 -29.52
CA GLY A 52 -2.65 -2.59 -30.65
C GLY A 52 -1.21 -2.05 -30.60
N LEU A 53 -0.65 -1.90 -29.40
CA LEU A 53 0.72 -1.43 -29.13
C LEU A 53 1.72 -2.57 -28.90
#